data_AF-A0A9D8KXQ0-F1
#
_entry.id   AF-A0A9D8KXQ0-F1
#
_cell.length_a   1.000
_cell.length_b   1.000
_cell.length_c   1.000
_cell.angle_alpha   90.00
_cell.angle_beta   90.00
_cell.angle_gamma   90.00
#
_symmetry.space_group_name_H-M   'P 1'
#
loop_
_entity.id
_entity.type
_entity.pdbx_description
1 polymer ?
#
loop_
_entity_poly.entity_id
_entity_poly.type
_entity_poly.pdbx_seq_one_letter_code
_entity_poly.pdbx_strand_id
1 'polypeptide(L)' 'VEQRLSVSRDIFRVALAGEGLGDLHRLYELGDVLERRDLDDGSTIARVRVRKESATRFRKAFPEAVAER' A
#
# COMPACT_ATOMS: atom_id res chain seq x y z
N VAL A 1 22.05 -20.42 15.65
CA VAL A 1 21.21 -20.79 14.50
C VAL A 1 20.07 -19.79 14.38
N GLU A 2 20.34 -18.76 13.58
CA GLU A 2 19.42 -18.12 12.62
C GLU A 2 17.96 -17.95 13.07
N GLN A 3 17.67 -16.81 13.72
CA GLN A 3 16.32 -16.28 13.77
C GLN A 3 15.93 -15.92 12.33
N ARG A 4 15.23 -16.86 11.68
CA ARG A 4 14.65 -16.72 10.35
C ARG A 4 13.69 -15.53 10.39
N LEU A 5 14.21 -14.36 10.07
CA LEU A 5 13.48 -13.12 9.88
C LEU A 5 12.63 -13.33 8.63
N SER A 6 11.51 -14.04 8.76
CA SER A 6 10.41 -13.94 7.82
C SER A 6 9.91 -12.51 7.93
N VAL A 7 10.57 -11.61 7.21
CA VAL A 7 10.10 -10.26 6.95
C VAL A 7 8.88 -10.46 6.06
N SER A 8 7.75 -10.83 6.66
CA SER A 8 6.46 -10.84 5.99
C SER A 8 6.24 -9.41 5.51
N ARG A 9 6.40 -9.24 4.20
CA ARG A 9 6.09 -8.00 3.50
C ARG A 9 4.70 -8.20 2.93
N ASP A 10 3.70 -7.72 3.65
CA ASP A 10 2.33 -7.74 3.16
C ASP A 10 2.23 -6.79 1.95
N ILE A 11 1.64 -7.29 0.86
CA ILE A 11 1.29 -6.47 -0.29
C ILE A 11 -0.14 -6.01 -0.07
N PHE A 12 -0.39 -4.73 -0.30
CA PHE A 12 -1.71 -4.15 -0.20
C PHE A 12 -2.12 -3.55 -1.54
N ARG A 13 -3.36 -3.75 -1.91
CA ARG A 13 -4.00 -3.05 -3.02
C ARG A 13 -4.78 -1.87 -2.45
N VAL A 14 -4.50 -0.68 -2.97
CA VAL A 14 -5.15 0.58 -2.60
C VAL A 14 -5.85 1.13 -3.83
N ALA A 15 -7.12 1.44 -3.71
CA ALA A 15 -7.86 2.20 -4.71
C ALA A 15 -7.96 3.64 -4.22
N LEU A 16 -7.56 4.60 -5.05
CA LEU A 16 -7.62 6.03 -4.79
C LEU A 16 -8.47 6.67 -5.89
N ALA A 17 -9.34 7.59 -5.53
CA ALA A 17 -10.17 8.34 -6.48
C ALA A 17 -10.44 9.74 -5.91
N GLY A 18 -10.68 10.71 -6.80
CA GLY A 18 -10.98 12.09 -6.40
C GLY A 18 -9.93 12.69 -5.47
N GLU A 19 -10.35 13.19 -4.29
CA GLU A 19 -9.46 13.74 -3.27
C GLU A 19 -8.39 12.75 -2.76
N GLY A 20 -8.69 11.45 -2.77
CA GLY A 20 -7.75 10.41 -2.32
C GLY A 20 -6.50 10.26 -3.20
N LEU A 21 -6.50 10.80 -4.42
CA LEU A 21 -5.31 10.85 -5.27
C LEU A 21 -4.19 11.70 -4.65
N GLY A 22 -4.52 12.65 -3.78
CA GLY A 22 -3.52 13.42 -3.03
C GLY A 22 -2.68 12.57 -2.07
N ASP A 23 -3.22 11.46 -1.57
CA ASP A 23 -2.51 10.53 -0.68
C ASP A 23 -1.56 9.58 -1.44
N LEU A 24 -1.43 9.69 -2.77
CA LEU A 24 -0.42 8.93 -3.52
C LEU A 24 0.99 9.12 -2.95
N HIS A 25 1.36 10.35 -2.57
CA HIS A 25 2.67 10.62 -1.94
C HIS A 25 2.87 9.79 -0.67
N ARG A 26 1.82 9.67 0.14
CA ARG A 26 1.85 8.93 1.41
C ARG A 26 2.00 7.42 1.19
N LEU A 27 1.58 6.87 0.05
CA LEU A 27 1.88 5.48 -0.31
C LEU A 27 3.38 5.24 -0.44
N TYR A 28 4.11 6.17 -1.08
CA TYR A 28 5.58 6.10 -1.22
C TYR A 28 6.31 6.32 0.12
N GLU A 29 5.72 7.07 1.05
CA GLU A 29 6.30 7.25 2.39
C GLU A 29 6.14 6.01 3.28
N LEU A 30 5.01 5.30 3.15
CA LEU A 30 4.65 4.20 4.05
C LEU A 30 5.01 2.81 3.49
N GLY A 31 5.28 2.71 2.19
CA GLY A 31 5.60 1.47 1.52
C GLY A 31 6.23 1.67 0.15
N ASP A 32 6.49 0.55 -0.50
CA ASP A 32 7.13 0.48 -1.82
C ASP A 32 6.04 0.22 -2.86
N VAL A 33 5.75 1.19 -3.73
CA VAL A 33 4.72 1.05 -4.76
C VAL A 33 5.25 0.15 -5.88
N LEU A 34 4.71 -1.07 -5.96
CA LEU A 34 5.09 -2.10 -6.94
C LEU A 34 4.42 -1.87 -8.29
N GLU A 35 3.16 -1.44 -8.28
CA GLU A 35 2.37 -1.21 -9.48
C GLU A 35 1.43 -0.04 -9.23
N ARG A 36 1.22 0.78 -10.26
CA ARG A 36 0.17 1.78 -10.31
C ARG A 36 -0.55 1.64 -11.63
N ARG A 37 -1.88 1.58 -11.57
CA ARG A 37 -2.75 1.53 -12.74
C ARG A 37 -3.82 2.58 -12.60
N ASP A 38 -3.76 3.56 -13.47
CA ASP A 38 -4.78 4.58 -13.62
C ASP A 38 -5.91 3.97 -14.49
N LEU A 39 -7.16 4.14 -14.07
CA LEU A 39 -8.36 3.64 -14.74
C LEU A 39 -9.06 4.77 -15.49
N ASP A 40 -9.82 4.42 -16.53
CA ASP A 40 -10.59 5.37 -17.36
C ASP A 40 -11.61 6.22 -16.56
N ASP A 41 -12.08 5.71 -15.42
CA ASP A 41 -13.00 6.43 -14.52
C ASP A 41 -12.29 7.53 -13.69
N GLY A 42 -10.97 7.71 -13.86
CA GLY A 42 -10.17 8.67 -13.09
C GLY A 42 -9.72 8.15 -11.72
N SER A 43 -9.99 6.88 -11.42
CA SER A 43 -9.51 6.18 -10.24
C SER A 43 -8.12 5.57 -10.49
N THR A 44 -7.27 5.53 -9.47
CA THR A 44 -5.95 4.89 -9.51
C THR A 44 -5.91 3.70 -8.55
N ILE A 45 -5.45 2.56 -9.06
CA ILE A 45 -5.18 1.38 -8.25
C ILE A 45 -3.67 1.22 -8.08
N ALA A 46 -3.21 1.21 -6.84
CA ALA A 46 -1.81 1.00 -6.50
C ALA A 46 -1.63 -0.32 -5.75
N ARG A 47 -0.60 -1.09 -6.10
CA ARG A 47 -0.11 -2.23 -5.31
C ARG A 47 1.11 -1.78 -4.54
N VAL A 48 1.05 -1.85 -3.22
CA VAL A 48 2.08 -1.31 -2.33
C VAL A 48 2.56 -2.39 -1.39
N ARG A 49 3.87 -2.62 -1.38
CA ARG A 49 4.52 -3.53 -0.45
C ARG A 49 4.86 -2.77 0.82
N VAL A 50 4.29 -3.19 1.94
CA VAL A 50 4.45 -2.51 3.22
C VAL A 50 5.29 -3.37 4.14
N ARG A 51 6.27 -2.75 4.80
CA ARG A 51 7.07 -3.44 5.83
C ARG A 51 6.22 -3.64 7.08
N LYS A 52 6.46 -4.72 7.83
CA LYS A 52 5.73 -5.04 9.07
C LYS A 52 5.72 -3.87 10.08
N GLU A 53 6.83 -3.13 10.18
CA GLU A 53 6.96 -1.94 11.02
C GLU A 53 5.99 -0.80 10.63
N SER A 54 5.73 -0.63 9.33
CA SER A 54 4.85 0.41 8.79
C SER A 54 3.41 -0.06 8.64
N ALA A 55 3.13 -1.36 8.72
CA ALA A 55 1.82 -1.96 8.45
C ALA A 55 0.69 -1.34 9.30
N THR A 56 0.94 -1.08 10.59
CA THR A 56 -0.06 -0.45 11.47
C THR A 56 -0.36 0.99 11.05
N ARG A 57 0.66 1.76 10.65
CA ARG A 57 0.48 3.15 10.19
C ARG A 57 -0.18 3.20 8.82
N PHE A 58 0.21 2.28 7.93
CA PHE A 58 -0.39 2.12 6.62
C PHE A 58 -1.88 1.80 6.70
N ARG A 59 -2.29 0.82 7.53
CA ARG A 59 -3.71 0.50 7.74
C ARG A 59 -4.52 1.66 8.30
N LYS A 60 -3.92 2.53 9.11
CA LYS A 60 -4.59 3.73 9.63
C LYS A 60 -4.75 4.80 8.56
N ALA A 61 -3.75 4.97 7.69
CA ALA A 61 -3.79 5.92 6.58
C ALA A 61 -4.71 5.46 5.44
N PHE A 62 -4.71 4.17 5.16
CA PHE A 62 -5.46 3.54 4.08
C PHE A 62 -6.32 2.41 4.65
N PRO A 63 -7.43 2.75 5.35
CA PRO A 63 -8.32 1.75 5.92
C PRO A 63 -9.01 0.89 4.86
N GLU A 64 -9.17 1.42 3.64
CA GLU A 64 -9.76 0.72 2.49
C GLU A 64 -8.75 -0.17 1.75
N ALA A 65 -7.49 -0.21 2.18
CA ALA A 65 -6.48 -1.04 1.57
C ALA A 65 -6.77 -2.54 1.80
N VAL A 66 -6.78 -3.30 0.73
CA VAL A 66 -7.02 -4.75 0.76
C VAL A 66 -5.67 -5.47 0.76
N ALA A 67 -5.41 -6.29 1.78
CA ALA A 67 -4.22 -7.13 1.80
C ALA A 67 -4.32 -8.19 0.69
N GLU A 68 -3.32 -8.22 -0.17
CA GLU A 68 -3.13 -9.23 -1.21
C GLU A 68 -2.23 -10.33 -0.63
N ARG A 69 -2.80 -11.53 -0.46
CA ARG A 69 -2.09 -12.69 0.08
C ARG A 69 -1.34 -13.46 -1.00
#